data_AF-A0A355ASS3-F1
#
_entry.id   AF-A0A355ASS3-F1
#
_cell.length_a   1.000
_cell.length_b   1.000
_cell.length_c   1.000
_cell.angle_alpha   90.00
_cell.angle_beta   90.00
_cell.angle_gamma   90.00
#
_symmetry.space_group_name_H-M   'P 1'
#
loop_
_entity.id
_entity.type
_entity.pdbx_description
1 polymer ?
#
loop_
_entity_poly.entity_id
_entity_poly.type
_entity_poly.pdbx_seq_one_letter_code
_entity_poly.pdbx_strand_id
1 'polypeptide(L)' 'MPRKYYCVDDFRLAAQQRMPRVIFDYVDGAAGFETSSRLNREVIEQVRLLPRVLVDIRQRELAKTFLGRTWP' A
#
# COMPACT_ATOMS: atom_id res chain seq x y z
N MET A 1 -9.11 18.54 -14.52
CA MET A 1 -9.16 17.13 -15.00
C MET A 1 -9.29 16.23 -13.78
N PRO A 2 -10.16 15.20 -13.79
CA PRO A 2 -10.26 14.28 -12.66
C PRO A 2 -8.95 13.53 -12.45
N ARG A 3 -8.63 13.21 -11.18
CA ARG A 3 -7.40 12.52 -10.80
C ARG A 3 -7.45 11.10 -11.38
N LYS A 4 -6.43 10.69 -12.13
CA LYS A 4 -6.42 9.40 -12.84
C LYS A 4 -6.23 8.19 -11.92
N TYR A 5 -5.66 8.40 -10.74
CA TYR A 5 -5.29 7.35 -9.79
C TYR A 5 -5.79 7.71 -8.39
N TYR A 6 -6.57 6.83 -7.79
CA TYR A 6 -7.22 6.99 -6.48
C TYR A 6 -6.69 6.02 -5.43
N CYS A 7 -6.24 4.83 -5.84
CA CYS A 7 -5.59 3.85 -4.97
C CYS A 7 -4.27 3.36 -5.56
N VAL A 8 -3.50 2.63 -4.75
CA VAL A 8 -2.22 2.04 -5.17
C VAL A 8 -2.40 1.05 -6.32
N ASP A 9 -3.52 0.32 -6.37
CA ASP A 9 -3.80 -0.66 -7.41
C ASP A 9 -3.96 0.01 -8.79
N ASP A 10 -4.49 1.24 -8.85
CA ASP A 10 -4.59 1.97 -10.12
C ASP A 10 -3.20 2.26 -10.72
N PHE A 11 -2.20 2.51 -9.86
CA PHE A 11 -0.81 2.70 -10.32
C PHE A 11 -0.20 1.40 -10.83
N ARG A 12 -0.49 0.27 -10.17
CA ARG A 12 -0.06 -1.07 -10.63
C ARG A 12 -0.62 -1.37 -12.02
N LEU A 13 -1.92 -1.14 -12.23
CA LEU A 13 -2.58 -1.33 -13.53
C LEU A 13 -1.97 -0.44 -14.62
N ALA A 14 -1.71 0.84 -14.31
CA ALA A 14 -1.08 1.74 -15.26
C ALA A 14 0.39 1.37 -15.55
N ALA A 15 1.12 0.85 -14.56
CA ALA A 15 2.47 0.33 -14.75
C ALA A 15 2.46 -0.89 -15.68
N GLN A 16 1.53 -1.84 -15.48
CA GLN A 16 1.36 -3.01 -16.33
C GLN A 16 1.09 -2.64 -17.80
N GLN A 17 0.29 -1.60 -18.03
CA GLN A 17 -0.03 -1.13 -19.39
C GLN A 17 1.12 -0.39 -20.07
N ARG A 18 1.99 0.28 -19.29
CA ARG A 18 3.02 1.18 -19.83
C ARG A 18 4.40 0.55 -19.93
N MET A 19 4.73 -0.41 -19.07
CA MET A 19 6.06 -0.99 -18.98
C MET A 19 6.24 -2.16 -19.97
N PRO A 20 7.45 -2.36 -20.51
CA PRO A 20 7.78 -3.62 -21.17
C PRO A 20 7.54 -4.79 -20.22
N ARG A 21 6.94 -5.87 -20.73
CA ARG A 21 6.50 -7.02 -19.91
C ARG A 21 7.58 -7.56 -18.98
N VAL A 22 8.80 -7.77 -19.48
CA VAL A 22 9.93 -8.30 -18.67
C VAL A 22 10.26 -7.39 -17.49
N ILE A 23 10.14 -6.07 -17.64
CA ILE A 23 10.41 -5.11 -16.57
C ILE A 23 9.27 -5.13 -15.55
N PHE A 24 8.02 -5.21 -16.01
CA PHE A 24 6.87 -5.34 -15.12
C PHE A 24 6.95 -6.64 -14.30
N ASP A 25 7.17 -7.78 -14.96
CA ASP A 25 7.25 -9.10 -14.33
C ASP A 25 8.40 -9.16 -13.31
N TYR A 26 9.53 -8.46 -13.55
CA TYR A 26 10.63 -8.37 -12.59
C TYR A 26 10.27 -7.59 -11.31
N VAL A 27 9.48 -6.52 -11.42
CA VAL A 27 9.10 -5.67 -10.28
C VAL A 27 7.90 -6.24 -9.53
N ASP A 28 6.91 -6.75 -10.25
CA ASP A 28 5.63 -7.21 -9.72
C ASP A 28 5.67 -8.68 -9.26
N GLY A 29 6.52 -9.48 -9.91
CA GLY A 29 6.64 -10.92 -9.64
C GLY A 29 7.23 -11.24 -8.27
N ALA A 30 6.84 -12.38 -7.72
CA ALA A 30 7.34 -12.89 -6.46
C ALA A 30 8.00 -14.27 -6.61
N ALA A 31 8.65 -14.74 -5.53
CA ALA A 31 9.36 -16.01 -5.55
C ALA A 31 8.40 -17.22 -5.69
N GLY A 32 8.77 -18.17 -6.54
CA GLY A 32 8.09 -19.46 -6.68
C GLY A 32 6.63 -19.31 -7.12
N PHE A 33 5.72 -19.96 -6.39
CA PHE A 33 4.27 -19.87 -6.63
C PHE A 33 3.63 -18.58 -6.08
N GLU A 34 4.44 -17.60 -5.68
CA GLU A 34 4.00 -16.29 -5.15
C GLU A 34 3.16 -16.36 -3.87
N THR A 35 3.10 -17.53 -3.23
CA THR A 35 2.29 -17.80 -2.04
C THR A 35 2.55 -16.81 -0.91
N SER A 36 3.81 -16.49 -0.61
CA SER A 36 4.14 -15.54 0.45
C SER A 36 3.65 -14.12 0.15
N SER A 37 3.70 -13.68 -1.11
CA SER A 37 3.19 -12.36 -1.52
C SER A 37 1.69 -12.27 -1.28
N ARG A 38 0.94 -13.30 -1.70
CA ARG A 38 -0.50 -13.39 -1.45
C ARG A 38 -0.83 -13.44 0.05
N LEU A 39 -0.11 -14.25 0.82
CA LEU A 39 -0.32 -14.37 2.28
C LEU A 39 -0.07 -13.04 3.01
N ASN A 40 0.97 -12.28 2.61
CA ASN A 40 1.24 -10.96 3.19
C ASN A 40 0.02 -10.03 3.08
N ARG A 41 -0.68 -10.07 1.95
CA ARG A 41 -1.90 -9.29 1.74
C ARG A 41 -3.06 -9.80 2.59
N GLU A 42 -3.32 -11.11 2.54
CA GLU A 42 -4.43 -11.75 3.26
C GLU A 42 -4.35 -11.53 4.77
N VAL A 43 -3.16 -11.57 5.37
CA VAL A 43 -2.97 -11.36 6.81
C VAL A 43 -3.37 -9.95 7.25
N ILE A 44 -3.04 -8.92 6.46
CA ILE A 44 -3.45 -7.54 6.76
C ILE A 44 -4.97 -7.40 6.68
N GLU A 45 -5.60 -8.05 5.69
CA GLU A 45 -7.05 -8.02 5.52
C GLU A 45 -7.81 -8.74 6.63
N GLN A 46 -7.15 -9.56 7.46
CA GLN A 46 -7.76 -10.20 8.62
C GLN A 46 -7.80 -9.26 9.84
N VAL A 47 -6.97 -8.22 9.88
CA VAL A 47 -6.98 -7.26 10.99
C VAL A 47 -8.25 -6.40 10.93
N ARG A 48 -9.02 -6.38 12.01
CA ARG A 48 -10.21 -5.53 12.16
C ARG A 48 -9.88 -4.35 13.07
N LEU A 49 -10.22 -3.14 12.63
CA LEU A 49 -10.13 -1.96 13.47
C LEU A 49 -11.43 -1.82 14.28
N LEU A 50 -11.30 -1.62 15.59
CA LEU A 50 -12.43 -1.25 16.45
C LEU A 50 -12.51 0.28 16.53
N PRO A 51 -13.47 0.94 15.88
CA PRO A 51 -13.54 2.40 15.89
C PRO A 51 -13.87 2.92 17.29
N ARG A 52 -13.22 4.01 17.69
CA ARG A 52 -13.56 4.76 18.90
C ARG A 52 -14.39 5.97 18.49
N VAL A 53 -15.63 6.04 18.97
CA VAL A 53 -16.57 7.13 18.68
C VAL A 53 -16.42 8.27 19.68
N LEU A 54 -16.93 9.46 19.32
CA LEU A 54 -16.90 10.67 20.15
C LEU A 54 -15.48 11.14 20.52
N VAL A 55 -14.48 10.80 19.71
CA VAL A 55 -13.10 11.29 19.84
C VAL A 55 -12.93 12.51 18.94
N ASP A 56 -12.41 13.61 19.48
CA ASP A 56 -12.01 14.77 18.68
C ASP A 56 -10.78 14.44 17.83
N ILE A 57 -10.94 14.46 16.51
CA ILE A 57 -9.89 14.16 15.52
C ILE A 57 -9.53 15.38 14.66
N ARG A 58 -9.84 16.60 15.10
CA ARG A 58 -9.53 17.83 14.36
C ARG A 58 -8.04 17.98 14.09
N GLN A 59 -7.21 17.64 15.06
CA GLN A 59 -5.76 17.59 14.92
C GLN A 59 -5.32 16.13 14.78
N ARG A 60 -4.63 15.83 13.68
CA ARG A 60 -4.08 14.50 13.38
C ARG A 60 -2.61 14.68 13.03
N GLU A 61 -1.77 13.87 13.65
CA GLU A 61 -0.34 13.85 13.42
C GLU A 61 0.07 12.44 13.01
N LEU A 62 0.81 12.34 11.90
CA LEU A 62 1.38 11.08 11.41
C LEU A 62 2.90 11.03 11.64
N ALA A 63 3.50 12.14 12.05
CA ALA A 63 4.92 12.24 12.26
C ALA A 63 5.41 11.24 13.32
N LYS A 64 6.54 10.60 13.05
CA LYS A 64 7.11 9.60 13.97
C LYS A 64 8.62 9.64 14.01
N THR A 65 9.17 9.47 15.20
CA THR A 65 10.62 9.27 15.38
C THR A 65 10.95 7.80 15.19
N PHE A 66 11.83 7.52 14.25
CA PHE A 66 12.37 6.20 13.99
C PHE A 66 13.89 6.30 13.84
N LEU A 67 14.62 5.48 14.60
CA LEU A 67 16.09 5.47 14.65
C LEU A 67 16.71 6.87 14.87
N GLY A 68 16.16 7.64 15.81
CA GLY A 68 16.66 8.97 16.17
C GLY A 68 16.31 10.10 15.19
N ARG A 69 15.59 9.81 14.11
CA ARG A 69 15.12 10.80 13.13
C ARG A 69 13.61 10.91 13.13
N THR A 70 13.08 12.13 13.12
CA THR A 70 11.65 12.39 12.94
C THR A 70 11.31 12.43 11.46
N TRP A 71 10.29 11.67 11.09
CA TRP A 71 9.71 11.63 9.75
C TRP A 71 8.35 12.33 9.78
N PRO A 72 8.04 13.18 8.78
CA PRO A 72 6.73 13.82 8.68
C PRO A 72 5.61 12.83 8.35
#